data_AF-A0A963V6K2-F1
#
_entry.id   AF-A0A963V6K2-F1
#
_cell.length_a   1.000
_cell.length_b   1.000
_cell.length_c   1.000
_cell.angle_alpha   90.00
_cell.angle_beta   90.00
_cell.angle_gamma   90.00
#
_symmetry.space_group_name_H-M   'P 1'
#
loop_
_entity.id
_entity.type
_entity.pdbx_description
1 polymer ?
#
loop_
_entity_poly.entity_id
_entity_poly.type
_entity_poly.pdbx_seq_one_letter_code
_entity_poly.pdbx_strand_id
1 'polypeptide(L)'
;VELEANYEVERATFEVSRNGAPVTTLEAQRRFYPISRRVTTEAAIAPRFLSNLYVSVSGGAADGKWGARIYYHPFVLLIWFGPLIMALGGILSLADRRFRVGALAARPAARGTPA
;
A
#
# COMPACT_ATOMS: atom_id res chain seq x y z
N VAL A 1 18.39 -22.05 -5.05
CA VAL A 1 19.09 -21.08 -4.17
C VAL A 1 20.24 -20.51 -4.99
N GLU A 2 20.23 -19.21 -5.24
CA GLU A 2 21.30 -18.51 -5.95
C GLU A 2 22.13 -17.76 -4.93
N LEU A 3 23.46 -17.82 -5.04
CA LEU A 3 24.40 -17.21 -4.11
C LEU A 3 24.94 -15.92 -4.74
N GLU A 4 24.56 -14.77 -4.19
CA GLU A 4 25.16 -13.47 -4.55
C GLU A 4 26.17 -13.06 -3.47
N ALA A 5 27.04 -12.09 -3.79
CA ALA A 5 28.19 -11.71 -2.96
C ALA A 5 27.87 -11.24 -1.52
N ASN A 6 26.59 -11.12 -1.15
CA ASN A 6 26.15 -10.65 0.17
C ASN A 6 24.93 -11.38 0.76
N TYR A 7 24.20 -12.18 -0.04
CA TYR A 7 23.03 -12.90 0.44
C TYR A 7 22.73 -14.13 -0.41
N GLU A 8 22.04 -15.09 0.20
CA GLU A 8 21.46 -16.24 -0.50
C GLU A 8 20.04 -15.88 -0.90
N VAL A 9 19.67 -16.11 -2.15
CA VAL A 9 18.34 -15.82 -2.68
C VAL A 9 17.60 -17.10 -3.06
N GLU A 10 16.33 -17.14 -2.69
CA GLU A 10 15.36 -18.11 -3.17
C GLU A 10 14.27 -17.36 -3.91
N ARG A 11 14.13 -17.62 -5.22
CA ARG A 11 13.09 -17.03 -6.05
C ARG A 11 11.95 -18.03 -6.26
N ALA A 12 10.74 -17.53 -6.24
CA ALA A 12 9.54 -18.26 -6.59
C ALA A 12 8.75 -17.46 -7.63
N THR A 13 8.56 -18.05 -8.80
CA THR A 13 7.81 -17.45 -9.91
C THR A 13 6.40 -18.01 -9.91
N PHE A 14 5.40 -17.13 -9.90
CA PHE A 14 3.99 -17.46 -9.92
C PHE A 14 3.36 -16.93 -11.20
N GLU A 15 2.82 -17.83 -12.02
CA GLU A 15 1.97 -17.44 -13.14
C GLU A 15 0.53 -17.28 -12.66
N VAL A 16 -0.02 -16.08 -12.85
CA VAL A 16 -1.40 -15.77 -12.48
C VAL A 16 -2.23 -15.77 -13.75
N SER A 17 -3.31 -16.56 -13.77
CA SER A 17 -4.30 -16.58 -14.85
C SER A 17 -5.70 -16.32 -14.31
N ARG A 18 -6.59 -15.75 -15.14
CA ARG A 18 -8.01 -15.55 -14.84
C ARG A 18 -8.81 -16.01 -16.04
N ASN A 19 -9.74 -16.93 -15.82
CA ASN A 19 -10.60 -17.48 -16.87
C ASN A 19 -9.79 -18.03 -18.06
N GLY A 20 -8.64 -18.67 -17.80
CA GLY A 20 -7.77 -19.23 -18.83
C GLY A 20 -6.86 -18.23 -19.56
N ALA A 21 -7.04 -16.92 -19.35
CA ALA A 21 -6.13 -15.91 -19.90
C ALA A 21 -5.00 -15.59 -18.92
N PRO A 22 -3.73 -15.50 -19.38
CA PRO A 22 -2.62 -15.05 -18.53
C PRO A 22 -2.83 -13.60 -18.11
N VAL A 23 -2.71 -13.35 -16.81
CA VAL A 23 -2.99 -12.07 -16.16
C VAL A 23 -1.70 -11.32 -15.88
N THR A 24 -0.74 -11.99 -15.26
CA THR A 24 0.61 -11.47 -14.95
C THR A 24 1.49 -12.60 -14.41
N THR A 25 2.80 -12.42 -14.47
CA THR A 25 3.77 -13.22 -13.72
C THR A 25 4.21 -12.44 -12.49
N LEU A 26 4.31 -13.11 -11.34
CA LEU A 26 4.69 -12.54 -10.06
C LEU A 26 5.95 -13.24 -9.55
N GLU A 27 6.99 -12.48 -9.22
CA GLU A 27 8.21 -13.02 -8.63
C GLU A 27 8.30 -12.64 -7.15
N ALA A 28 8.22 -13.64 -6.28
CA ALA A 28 8.46 -13.46 -4.85
C ALA A 28 9.86 -13.97 -4.52
N GLN A 29 10.57 -13.28 -3.63
CA GLN A 29 11.93 -13.65 -3.26
C GLN A 29 12.08 -13.77 -1.75
N ARG A 30 12.89 -14.72 -1.30
CA ARG A 30 13.38 -14.80 0.08
C ARG A 30 14.88 -14.60 0.05
N ARG A 31 15.38 -13.64 0.84
CA ARG A 31 16.81 -13.33 0.94
C ARG A 31 17.32 -13.67 2.33
N PHE A 32 18.42 -14.40 2.41
CA PHE A 32 19.11 -14.72 3.65
C PHE A 32 20.47 -14.02 3.69
N TYR A 33 20.69 -13.21 4.73
CA TYR A 33 21.94 -12.49 4.93
C TYR A 33 22.80 -13.23 5.96
N PRO A 34 23.86 -13.94 5.56
CA PRO A 34 24.63 -14.79 6.46
C PRO A 34 25.34 -14.00 7.56
N ILE A 35 25.85 -12.80 7.26
CA ILE A 35 26.57 -11.94 8.22
C ILE A 35 25.66 -11.45 9.35
N SER A 36 24.43 -11.03 9.03
CA SER A 36 23.47 -10.51 10.00
C SER A 36 22.49 -11.55 10.53
N ARG A 37 22.57 -12.79 10.02
CA ARG A 37 21.62 -13.90 10.26
C ARG A 37 20.16 -13.48 10.12
N ARG A 38 19.87 -12.58 9.18
CA ARG A 38 18.53 -12.04 8.94
C ARG A 38 17.93 -12.66 7.69
N VAL A 39 16.68 -13.09 7.80
CA VAL A 39 15.85 -13.50 6.65
C VAL A 39 14.91 -12.34 6.32
N THR A 40 14.89 -11.92 5.06
CA THR A 40 13.90 -11.00 4.51
C THR A 40 13.09 -11.69 3.42
N THR A 41 11.83 -11.29 3.27
CA THR A 41 10.93 -11.79 2.23
C THR A 41 10.43 -10.62 1.42
N GLU A 42 10.70 -10.63 0.12
CA GLU A 42 10.17 -9.70 -0.86
C GLU A 42 8.89 -10.30 -1.44
N ALA A 43 7.78 -9.64 -1.15
CA ALA A 43 6.48 -10.05 -1.64
C ALA A 43 6.29 -9.58 -3.08
N ALA A 44 5.71 -10.43 -3.91
CA ALA A 44 5.30 -10.07 -5.24
C ALA A 44 3.95 -9.34 -5.18
N ILE A 45 3.90 -8.11 -5.67
CA ILE A 45 2.70 -7.26 -5.65
C ILE A 45 2.30 -6.94 -7.09
N ALA A 46 1.09 -7.32 -7.49
CA ALA A 46 0.48 -6.91 -8.75
C ALA A 46 -0.72 -5.98 -8.46
N PRO A 47 -0.54 -4.66 -8.57
CA PRO A 47 -1.66 -3.73 -8.54
C PRO A 47 -2.44 -3.80 -9.86
N ARG A 48 -3.78 -3.83 -9.77
CA ARG A 48 -4.67 -3.94 -10.93
C ARG A 48 -5.95 -3.13 -10.72
N PHE A 49 -6.05 -1.98 -11.39
CA PHE A 49 -7.19 -1.05 -11.35
C PHE A 49 -7.74 -0.78 -9.92
N LEU A 50 -8.62 -1.62 -9.39
CA LEU A 50 -9.18 -1.52 -8.03
C LEU A 50 -8.55 -2.51 -7.02
N SER A 51 -7.99 -3.62 -7.51
CA SER A 51 -7.53 -4.76 -6.73
C SER A 51 -6.01 -4.80 -6.59
N ASN A 52 -5.51 -5.25 -5.44
CA ASN A 52 -4.12 -5.68 -5.31
C ASN A 52 -4.06 -7.19 -5.04
N LEU A 53 -3.20 -7.88 -5.81
CA LEU A 53 -2.78 -9.24 -5.51
C LEU A 53 -1.43 -9.19 -4.80
N TYR A 54 -1.38 -9.76 -3.60
CA TYR A 54 -0.18 -9.88 -2.80
C TYR A 54 0.17 -11.36 -2.66
N VAL A 55 1.41 -11.71 -2.98
CA VAL A 55 1.94 -13.06 -2.82
C VAL A 55 3.24 -12.98 -2.01
N SER A 56 3.32 -13.74 -0.92
CA SER A 56 4.55 -13.91 -0.16
C SER A 56 4.90 -15.38 0.00
N VAL A 57 6.20 -15.68 0.04
CA VAL A 57 6.70 -17.05 0.15
C VAL A 57 7.41 -17.21 1.48
N SER A 58 6.90 -18.11 2.31
CA SER A 58 7.65 -18.63 3.45
C SER A 58 8.47 -19.82 2.94
N GLY A 59 9.79 -19.66 2.87
CA GLY A 59 10.62 -20.72 2.35
C GLY A 59 10.57 -22.00 3.19
N GLY A 60 11.21 -23.05 2.67
CA GLY A 60 11.02 -24.43 3.11
C GLY A 60 11.14 -24.62 4.63
N ALA A 61 10.15 -25.28 5.24
CA ALA A 61 10.32 -25.92 6.54
C ALA A 61 11.36 -27.04 6.43
N ALA A 62 11.92 -27.49 7.56
CA ALA A 62 12.95 -28.56 7.60
C ALA A 62 12.55 -29.85 6.83
N ASP A 63 11.24 -30.05 6.63
CA ASP A 63 10.65 -31.18 5.89
C ASP A 63 10.58 -30.97 4.36
N GLY A 64 11.22 -29.92 3.82
CA GLY A 64 11.20 -29.61 2.39
C GLY A 64 9.88 -29.01 1.87
N LYS A 65 8.92 -28.70 2.76
CA LYS A 65 7.62 -28.13 2.40
C LYS A 65 7.71 -26.61 2.29
N TRP A 66 7.26 -26.06 1.17
CA TRP A 66 7.21 -24.63 0.91
C TRP A 66 5.81 -24.09 1.22
N GLY A 67 5.75 -22.95 1.90
CA GLY A 67 4.51 -22.24 2.15
C GLY A 67 4.43 -20.98 1.31
N ALA A 68 3.27 -20.73 0.69
CA ALA A 68 2.97 -19.45 0.07
C ALA A 68 1.71 -18.87 0.70
N ARG A 69 1.68 -17.55 0.90
CA ARG A 69 0.49 -16.81 1.32
C ARG A 69 0.07 -15.91 0.18
N ILE A 70 -1.18 -16.03 -0.22
CA ILE A 70 -1.77 -15.26 -1.30
C ILE A 70 -2.95 -14.48 -0.72
N TYR A 71 -2.93 -13.16 -0.90
CA TYR A 71 -3.99 -12.27 -0.46
C TYR A 71 -4.49 -11.45 -1.63
N TYR A 72 -5.81 -11.45 -1.82
CA TYR A 72 -6.49 -10.67 -2.84
C TYR A 72 -7.31 -9.57 -2.17
N HIS A 73 -6.94 -8.32 -2.40
CA HIS A 73 -7.59 -7.14 -1.82
C HIS A 73 -8.28 -6.33 -2.92
N PRO A 74 -9.54 -6.63 -3.27
CA PRO A 74 -10.24 -6.00 -4.40
C PRO A 74 -10.60 -4.53 -4.21
N PHE A 75 -10.59 -4.03 -2.96
CA PHE A 75 -11.07 -2.69 -2.62
C PHE A 75 -10.01 -1.82 -1.93
N VAL A 76 -8.75 -2.23 -1.97
CA VAL A 76 -7.66 -1.49 -1.32
C VAL A 76 -7.50 -0.08 -1.87
N LEU A 77 -7.84 0.17 -3.15
CA LEU A 77 -7.77 1.50 -3.72
C LEU A 77 -8.79 2.48 -3.09
N LEU A 78 -9.88 1.99 -2.48
CA LEU A 78 -10.91 2.84 -1.85
C LEU A 78 -10.38 3.69 -0.70
N ILE A 79 -9.27 3.29 -0.05
CA ILE A 79 -8.65 4.07 1.03
C ILE A 79 -8.19 5.46 0.57
N TRP A 80 -7.88 5.61 -0.72
CA TRP A 80 -7.41 6.85 -1.32
C TRP A 80 -8.55 7.77 -1.76
N PHE A 81 -9.74 7.23 -2.02
CA PHE A 81 -10.90 8.03 -2.40
C PHE A 81 -11.37 8.93 -1.24
N GLY A 82 -11.24 8.49 0.02
CA GLY A 82 -11.62 9.30 1.18
C GLY A 82 -10.89 10.65 1.24
N PRO A 83 -9.56 10.67 1.32
CA PRO A 83 -8.77 11.91 1.28
C PRO A 83 -8.99 12.73 0.00
N LEU A 84 -9.15 12.08 -1.15
CA LEU A 84 -9.41 12.75 -2.42
C LEU A 84 -10.74 13.52 -2.41
N ILE A 85 -11.80 12.90 -1.87
CA ILE A 85 -13.12 13.53 -1.70
C ILE A 85 -13.04 14.68 -0.70
N MET A 86 -12.32 14.51 0.41
CA MET A 86 -12.11 15.57 1.41
C MET A 86 -11.35 16.76 0.81
N ALA A 87 -10.28 16.51 0.07
CA ALA A 87 -9.51 17.55 -0.61
C ALA A 87 -10.37 18.31 -1.64
N LEU A 88 -11.17 17.59 -2.44
CA LEU A 88 -12.11 18.19 -3.38
C LEU A 88 -13.16 19.04 -2.67
N GLY A 89 -13.72 18.56 -1.56
CA GLY A 89 -14.64 19.34 -0.72
C GLY A 89 -14.01 20.62 -0.17
N GLY A 90 -12.74 20.55 0.27
CA GLY A 90 -11.98 21.73 0.69
C GLY A 90 -11.74 22.73 -0.44
N ILE A 91 -11.34 22.26 -1.62
CA ILE A 91 -11.14 23.11 -2.81
C ILE A 91 -12.45 23.79 -3.21
N LEU A 92 -13.57 23.05 -3.26
CA LEU A 92 -14.88 23.62 -3.61
C LEU A 92 -15.36 24.65 -2.58
N SER A 93 -15.12 24.41 -1.29
CA SER A 93 -15.46 25.35 -0.21
C SER A 93 -14.69 26.67 -0.33
N LEU A 94 -13.41 26.61 -0.74
CA LEU A 94 -12.56 27.79 -0.91
C LEU A 94 -12.77 28.51 -2.25
N ALA A 95 -13.11 27.78 -3.31
CA ALA A 95 -13.29 28.33 -4.66
C ALA A 95 -14.54 29.18 -4.79
N ASP A 96 -15.60 28.88 -4.05
CA ASP A 96 -16.82 29.69 -4.09
C ASP A 96 -16.77 30.84 -3.07
N ARG A 97 -16.65 32.07 -3.58
CA ARG A 97 -16.70 33.32 -2.81
C ARG A 97 -17.98 33.43 -1.96
N ARG A 98 -19.06 32.70 -2.31
CA ARG A 98 -20.35 32.66 -1.60
C ARG A 98 -20.37 31.68 -0.41
N PHE A 99 -19.55 30.63 -0.41
CA PHE A 99 -19.47 29.64 0.68
C PHE A 99 -18.35 29.94 1.68
N ARG A 100 -17.90 31.20 1.76
CA ARG A 100 -17.09 31.71 2.89
C ARG A 100 -17.92 31.75 4.18
N VAL A 101 -18.47 30.60 4.61
CA VAL A 101 -19.26 30.45 5.84
C VAL A 101 -18.35 30.41 7.09
N GLY A 102 -17.03 30.31 6.90
CA GLY A 102 -16.05 30.19 7.98
C GLY A 102 -15.06 31.36 8.10
N ALA A 103 -15.23 32.46 7.37
CA ALA A 103 -14.49 33.68 7.70
C ALA A 103 -15.08 34.17 9.03
N LEU A 104 -14.52 33.66 10.14
CA LEU A 104 -14.78 34.07 11.51
C LEU A 104 -15.05 35.56 11.50
N ALA A 105 -16.34 35.94 11.61
CA ALA A 105 -16.71 37.32 11.73
C ALA A 105 -15.88 37.84 12.89
N ALA A 106 -14.94 38.73 12.59
CA ALA A 106 -13.94 39.18 13.54
C ALA A 106 -14.68 39.57 14.81
N ARG A 107 -14.47 38.80 15.88
CA ARG A 107 -15.15 39.00 17.16
C ARG A 107 -14.93 40.46 17.53
N PRO A 108 -15.97 41.31 17.62
CA PRO A 108 -15.77 42.71 17.92
C PRO A 108 -15.01 42.80 19.23
N ALA A 109 -13.84 43.44 19.19
CA ALA A 109 -12.99 43.61 20.36
C ALA A 109 -13.84 44.19 21.48
N ALA A 110 -13.87 43.50 22.61
CA ALA A 110 -14.61 43.95 23.79
C ALA A 110 -14.15 45.38 24.09
N ARG A 111 -15.08 46.32 23.93
CA ARG A 111 -14.85 47.74 24.14
C ARG A 111 -14.57 47.89 25.63
N GLY A 112 -13.31 48.14 26.00
CA GLY A 112 -12.91 48.34 27.39
C GLY A 112 -13.67 49.51 27.99
N THR A 113 -14.28 49.29 29.15
CA THR A 113 -14.98 50.32 29.93
C THR A 113 -13.95 51.30 30.50
N PRO A 114 -14.07 52.62 30.28
CA PRO A 114 -13.21 53.60 30.95
C PRO A 114 -13.59 53.76 32.44
N ALA A 115 -12.59 54.19 33.21
CA ALA A 115 -12.54 54.26 34.68
C ALA A 115 -13.55 55.23 35.32
#